data_AF-A0A2E1GSC4-F1
#
_entry.id   AF-A0A2E1GSC4-F1
#
_cell.length_a   1.000
_cell.length_b   1.000
_cell.length_c   1.000
_cell.angle_alpha   90.00
_cell.angle_beta   90.00
_cell.angle_gamma   90.00
#
_symmetry.space_group_name_H-M   'P 1'
#
loop_
_entity.id
_entity.type
_entity.pdbx_description
1 polymer ?
#
loop_
_entity_poly.entity_id
_entity_poly.type
_entity_poly.pdbx_seq_one_letter_code
_entity_poly.pdbx_strand_id
1 'polypeptide(L)' 'MNIWVEFYKYSDDRKNTHAQMKESAKWVPPDPSIIRKRFFDKMADAQVFAKRMEEDGNMVSIKRDGSLL' A
#
# COMPACT_ATOMS: atom_id res chain seq x y z
N MET A 1 7.87 8.18 -18.82
CA MET A 1 8.20 7.35 -17.66
C MET A 1 7.21 7.74 -16.57
N ASN A 2 6.12 6.99 -16.43
CA ASN A 2 5.04 7.38 -15.52
C ASN A 2 5.37 6.89 -14.11
N ILE A 3 5.09 7.72 -13.10
CA ILE A 3 5.23 7.34 -11.69
C ILE A 3 3.82 7.37 -11.10
N TRP A 4 3.48 6.37 -10.29
CA TRP A 4 2.23 6.39 -9.55
C TRP A 4 2.40 5.80 -8.17
N VAL A 5 1.54 6.25 -7.27
CA VAL A 5 1.45 5.75 -5.90
C VAL A 5 0.15 4.96 -5.78
N GLU A 6 0.27 3.70 -5.39
CA GLU A 6 -0.85 2.86 -4.98
C GLU A 6 -0.96 2.94 -3.46
N PHE A 7 -2.15 3.22 -2.95
CA PHE A 7 -2.39 3.30 -1.51
C PHE A 7 -3.78 2.77 -1.15
N TYR A 8 -3.88 2.15 0.01
CA TYR A 8 -5.14 1.63 0.55
C TYR A 8 -5.11 1.62 2.07
N LYS A 9 -6.29 1.80 2.67
CA LYS A 9 -6.44 1.69 4.12
C LYS A 9 -6.60 0.23 4.48
N TYR A 10 -5.69 -0.30 5.29
CA TYR A 10 -5.82 -1.66 5.80
C TYR A 10 -6.86 -1.65 6.92
N SER A 11 -8.02 -2.26 6.67
CA SER A 11 -8.97 -2.59 7.74
C SER A 11 -8.48 -3.88 8.40
N ASP A 12 -7.92 -3.75 9.60
CA ASP A 12 -7.60 -4.92 10.42
C ASP A 12 -8.90 -5.42 11.07
N ASP A 13 -9.59 -6.36 10.40
CA ASP A 13 -10.76 -7.04 10.94
C ASP A 13 -10.38 -8.21 11.88
N ARG A 14 -9.12 -8.30 12.36
CA ARG A 14 -8.69 -9.41 13.23
C ARG A 14 -9.38 -9.27 14.59
N LYS A 15 -10.35 -10.14 14.83
CA LYS A 15 -10.88 -10.40 16.17
C LYS A 15 -9.78 -11.09 16.97
N ASN A 16 -9.20 -10.38 17.94
CA ASN A 16 -8.19 -10.86 18.90
C ASN A 16 -8.67 -12.13 19.63
N THR A 17 -8.52 -13.28 18.98
CA THR A 17 -8.88 -14.59 19.52
C THR A 17 -7.58 -15.35 19.74
N HIS A 18 -7.46 -15.99 20.91
CA HIS A 18 -6.27 -16.71 21.41
C HIS A 18 -5.63 -17.72 20.44
N ALA A 19 -6.30 -18.04 19.32
CA ALA A 19 -5.87 -18.93 18.25
C ALA A 19 -4.86 -18.33 17.24
N GLN A 20 -4.68 -17.00 17.18
CA GLN A 20 -3.85 -16.36 16.15
C GLN A 20 -2.33 -16.60 16.30
N MET A 21 -1.84 -17.05 17.46
CA MET A 21 -0.42 -17.34 17.67
C MET A 21 0.08 -18.60 16.94
N LYS A 22 -0.82 -19.44 16.41
CA LYS A 22 -0.48 -20.72 15.77
C LYS A 22 -0.54 -20.70 14.24
N GLU A 23 -1.08 -19.62 13.65
CA GLU A 23 -1.24 -19.52 12.20
C GLU A 23 -0.13 -18.65 11.63
N SER A 24 0.68 -19.22 10.73
CA SER A 24 1.65 -18.49 9.93
C SER A 24 0.89 -17.47 9.08
N ALA A 25 0.83 -16.22 9.55
CA ALA A 25 0.10 -15.15 8.89
C ALA A 25 0.74 -14.88 7.52
N LYS A 26 0.17 -15.51 6.49
CA LYS A 26 0.56 -15.27 5.11
C LYS A 26 0.08 -13.87 4.73
N TRP A 27 0.95 -13.10 4.10
CA TRP A 27 0.57 -11.81 3.52
C TRP A 27 -0.51 -12.07 2.47
N VAL A 28 -1.71 -11.54 2.70
CA VAL A 28 -2.81 -11.58 1.74
C VAL A 28 -2.79 -10.26 0.98
N PRO A 29 -2.68 -10.27 -0.35
CA PRO A 29 -2.76 -9.05 -1.13
C PRO A 29 -4.13 -8.37 -0.92
N PRO A 30 -4.18 -7.03 -0.87
CA PRO A 30 -5.43 -6.29 -0.76
C PRO A 30 -6.33 -6.54 -1.96
N ASP A 31 -7.64 -6.40 -1.77
CA ASP A 31 -8.59 -6.41 -2.87
C ASP A 31 -8.23 -5.28 -3.87
N PRO A 32 -8.09 -5.56 -5.17
CA PRO A 32 -7.76 -4.54 -6.16
C PRO A 32 -8.74 -3.35 -6.18
N SER A 33 -9.99 -3.54 -5.77
CA SER A 33 -11.04 -2.51 -5.73
C SER A 33 -10.83 -1.44 -4.66
N ILE A 34 -10.10 -1.76 -3.57
CA ILE A 34 -9.79 -0.79 -2.50
C ILE A 34 -8.50 0.00 -2.77
N ILE A 35 -7.70 -0.44 -3.75
CA ILE A 35 -6.44 0.20 -4.11
C ILE A 35 -6.72 1.49 -4.88
N ARG A 36 -6.34 2.61 -4.30
CA ARG A 36 -6.37 3.92 -4.96
C ARG A 36 -5.05 4.18 -5.65
N LYS A 37 -5.09 4.77 -6.84
CA LYS A 37 -3.89 5.13 -7.61
C LYS A 37 -3.85 6.63 -7.86
N ARG A 38 -2.67 7.23 -7.69
CA ARG A 38 -2.42 8.63 -8.05
C ARG A 38 -1.14 8.74 -8.86
N PHE A 39 -1.22 9.38 -10.02
CA PHE A 39 -0.09 9.57 -10.93
C PHE A 39 0.66 10.86 -10.63
N PHE A 40 1.97 10.84 -10.87
CA PHE A 40 2.90 11.93 -10.64
C PHE A 40 3.90 12.03 -11.79
N ASP A 41 4.30 13.27 -12.10
CA ASP A 41 5.34 13.53 -13.09
C ASP A 41 6.75 13.41 -12.50
N LYS A 42 6.91 13.68 -11.19
CA LYS A 42 8.19 13.69 -10.47
C LYS A 42 8.22 12.68 -9.32
N MET A 43 9.35 11.99 -9.15
CA MET A 43 9.54 11.02 -8.06
C MET A 43 9.50 11.68 -6.67
N ALA A 44 10.03 12.89 -6.54
CA ALA A 44 10.01 13.63 -5.28
C ALA A 44 8.56 13.88 -4.80
N ASP A 45 7.67 14.28 -5.71
CA ASP A 45 6.26 14.53 -5.38
C ASP A 45 5.54 13.23 -5.00
N ALA A 46 5.84 12.14 -5.70
CA ALA A 46 5.33 10.81 -5.36
C ALA A 46 5.78 10.35 -3.96
N GLN A 47 7.04 10.60 -3.59
CA GLN A 47 7.58 10.27 -2.25
C GLN A 47 6.93 11.10 -1.15
N VAL A 48 6.75 12.41 -1.37
CA VAL A 48 6.07 13.28 -0.41
C VAL A 48 4.63 12.83 -0.19
N PHE A 49 3.92 12.52 -1.27
CA PHE A 49 2.55 12.00 -1.17
C PHE A 49 2.49 10.64 -0.48
N ALA A 50 3.42 9.74 -0.81
CA ALA A 50 3.47 8.42 -0.20
C ALA A 50 3.67 8.50 1.31
N LYS A 51 4.62 9.33 1.76
CA LYS A 51 4.87 9.55 3.18
C LYS A 51 3.63 10.06 3.93
N ARG A 52 2.90 11.01 3.33
CA ARG A 52 1.64 11.51 3.92
C ARG A 52 0.60 10.41 4.04
N MET A 53 0.47 9.55 3.03
CA MET A 53 -0.48 8.44 3.06
C MET A 53 -0.09 7.38 4.10
N GLU A 54 1.21 7.11 4.29
CA GLU A 54 1.71 6.26 5.37
C GLU A 54 1.40 6.86 6.75
N GLU A 55 1.64 8.17 6.94
CA GLU A 55 1.30 8.90 8.17
C GLU A 55 -0.21 8.85 8.48
N ASP A 56 -1.06 8.86 7.45
CA ASP A 56 -2.52 8.69 7.55
C ASP A 56 -2.94 7.23 7.84
N GLY A 57 -1.99 6.31 7.99
CA GLY A 57 -2.23 4.89 8.30
C GLY A 57 -2.62 4.05 7.09
N ASN A 58 -2.31 4.50 5.86
CA ASN A 58 -2.48 3.68 4.67
C ASN A 58 -1.22 2.85 4.42
N MET A 59 -1.41 1.68 3.80
CA MET A 59 -0.31 1.00 3.14
C MET A 59 -0.07 1.66 1.78
N VAL A 60 1.20 1.85 1.43
CA VAL A 60 1.60 2.62 0.25
C VAL A 60 2.66 1.88 -0.56
N SER A 61 2.57 1.98 -1.88
CA SER A 61 3.57 1.45 -2.82
C SER A 61 3.78 2.42 -3.97
N ILE A 62 5.03 2.84 -4.19
CA ILE A 62 5.41 3.71 -5.32
C ILE A 62 5.85 2.81 -6.48
N LYS A 63 5.24 3.02 -7.66
CA LYS A 63 5.53 2.29 -8.89
C LYS A 63 5.94 3.25 -9.99
N ARG A 64 6.70 2.74 -10.97
CA ARG A 64 7.13 3.51 -12.14
C ARG A 64 7.17 2.61 -13.38
N ASP A 65 6.77 3.15 -14.52
CA ASP A 65 6.90 2.46 -15.81
C ASP A 65 8.39 2.28 -16.14
N GLY A 66 8.76 1.07 -16.57
CA GLY A 66 10.15 0.71 -16.91
C GLY A 66 10.97 0.13 -15.75
N SER A 67 10.37 -0.09 -14.57
CA SER A 67 11.02 -0.87 -13.51
C SER A 67 10.70 -2.36 -13.67
N LEU A 68 11.38 -3.01 -14.62
CA LEU A 68 11.52 -4.47 -14.67
C LEU A 68 12.75 -4.85 -13.85
N LEU A 69 12.61 -4.94 -12.53
CA LEU A 69 13.55 -5.64 -11.64
C LEU A 69 12.76 -6.25 -10.49
#